data_AF-A0A832TK51-F1
#
_entry.id   AF-A0A832TK51-F1
#
_cell.length_a   1.000
_cell.length_b   1.000
_cell.length_c   1.000
_cell.angle_alpha   90.00
_cell.angle_beta   90.00
_cell.angle_gamma   90.00
#
_symmetry.space_group_name_H-M   'P 1'
#
loop_
_entity.id
_entity.type
_entity.pdbx_description
1 polymer ?
#
loop_
_entity_poly.entity_id
_entity_poly.type
_entity_poly.pdbx_seq_one_letter_code
_entity_poly.pdbx_strand_id
1 'polypeptide(L)'
;MTGTPEMDEGRRRYEFKKTLEKLMAKQGSGTELISLYIPPDKQIHDVTAQLRDEFGQCANIKSKQTRTNVQSAISSILSRLKYYKNPPLHGMAVFCGTIQLQGDRTDLECTIIEPPEPLNLYMYRCSSAFELDPLKQMLEEKNVYGLLVLDRREAYWGFLRGNRIEPIGGVTSTVPGKQRKGGQSS
;
A
#
# COMPACT_ATOMS: atom_id res chain seq x y z
N MET A 1 -4.79 -33.35 6.77
CA MET A 1 -5.68 -32.53 5.93
C MET A 1 -4.93 -31.26 5.57
N THR A 2 -4.22 -31.26 4.44
CA THR A 2 -3.24 -30.23 4.05
C THR A 2 -3.50 -29.91 2.59
N GLY A 3 -4.27 -28.85 2.32
CA GLY A 3 -4.64 -28.48 0.96
C GLY A 3 -5.51 -27.22 0.85
N THR A 4 -5.21 -26.15 1.60
CA THR A 4 -6.08 -24.95 1.63
C THR A 4 -5.41 -23.56 1.59
N PRO A 5 -4.07 -23.36 1.63
CA PRO A 5 -3.53 -21.99 1.50
C PRO A 5 -3.51 -21.44 0.07
N GLU A 6 -3.17 -22.25 -0.95
CA GLU A 6 -2.99 -21.77 -2.34
C GLU A 6 -4.31 -21.40 -3.04
N MET A 7 -5.40 -22.13 -2.76
CA MET A 7 -6.72 -21.83 -3.34
C MET A 7 -7.33 -20.52 -2.84
N ASP A 8 -6.97 -20.07 -1.64
CA ASP A 8 -7.44 -18.83 -1.05
C ASP A 8 -6.69 -17.61 -1.63
N GLU A 9 -5.37 -17.75 -1.80
CA GLU A 9 -4.50 -16.69 -2.33
C GLU A 9 -4.84 -16.34 -3.79
N GLY A 10 -5.08 -17.34 -4.64
CA GLY A 10 -5.53 -17.14 -6.02
C GLY A 10 -6.90 -16.46 -6.13
N ARG A 11 -7.85 -16.84 -5.26
CA ARG A 11 -9.17 -16.19 -5.18
C ARG A 11 -9.08 -14.76 -4.70
N ARG A 12 -8.31 -14.51 -3.64
CA ARG A 12 -8.10 -13.18 -3.05
C ARG A 12 -7.42 -12.23 -4.04
N ARG A 13 -6.45 -12.73 -4.82
CA ARG A 13 -5.81 -11.98 -5.92
C ARG A 13 -6.79 -11.66 -7.05
N TYR A 14 -7.67 -12.61 -7.40
CA TYR A 14 -8.71 -12.38 -8.40
C TYR A 14 -9.74 -11.33 -7.94
N GLU A 15 -10.21 -11.39 -6.70
CA GLU A 15 -11.14 -10.40 -6.12
C GLU A 15 -10.50 -9.01 -6.03
N PHE A 16 -9.23 -8.95 -5.61
CA PHE A 16 -8.47 -7.71 -5.58
C PHE A 16 -8.33 -7.10 -6.97
N LYS A 17 -7.98 -7.91 -7.98
CA LYS A 17 -7.92 -7.47 -9.39
C LYS A 17 -9.26 -6.93 -9.87
N LYS A 18 -10.34 -7.66 -9.64
CA LYS A 18 -11.70 -7.25 -10.03
C LYS A 18 -12.12 -5.95 -9.34
N THR A 19 -11.70 -5.76 -8.09
CA THR A 19 -11.98 -4.52 -7.34
C THR A 19 -11.19 -3.34 -7.90
N LEU A 20 -9.93 -3.54 -8.27
CA LEU A 20 -9.11 -2.52 -8.93
C LEU A 20 -9.65 -2.13 -10.30
N GLU A 21 -10.08 -3.10 -11.11
CA GLU A 21 -10.73 -2.83 -12.40
C GLU A 21 -12.01 -1.99 -12.23
N LYS A 22 -12.83 -2.31 -11.22
CA LYS A 22 -14.02 -1.50 -10.88
C LYS A 22 -13.66 -0.08 -10.47
N LEU A 23 -12.60 0.11 -9.68
CA LEU A 23 -12.15 1.44 -9.27
C LEU A 23 -11.57 2.22 -10.46
N MET A 24 -10.87 1.54 -11.37
CA MET A 24 -10.29 2.15 -12.56
C MET A 24 -11.34 2.60 -13.57
N ALA A 25 -12.47 1.87 -13.66
CA ALA A 25 -13.60 2.24 -14.50
C ALA A 25 -14.37 3.46 -13.99
N LYS A 26 -14.20 3.84 -12.71
CA LYS A 26 -14.86 5.00 -12.12
C LYS A 26 -14.08 6.26 -12.50
N GLN A 27 -14.72 7.13 -13.26
CA GLN A 27 -14.23 8.47 -13.52
C GLN A 27 -15.12 9.48 -12.81
N GLY A 28 -14.50 10.42 -12.10
CA GLY A 28 -15.20 11.55 -11.50
C GLY A 28 -15.52 12.61 -12.54
N SER A 29 -16.55 13.42 -12.28
CA SER A 29 -16.91 14.60 -13.09
C SER A 29 -15.85 15.72 -13.08
N GLY A 30 -14.81 15.60 -12.24
CA GLY A 30 -13.84 16.64 -11.92
C GLY A 30 -12.84 16.16 -10.87
N THR A 31 -12.15 17.08 -10.18
CA THR A 31 -11.11 16.80 -9.17
C THR A 31 -11.70 16.48 -7.79
N GLU A 32 -12.35 15.33 -7.65
CA GLU A 32 -13.17 15.01 -6.47
C GLU A 32 -12.96 13.57 -5.96
N LEU A 33 -11.93 12.89 -6.47
CA LEU A 33 -11.58 11.55 -6.05
C LEU A 33 -10.35 11.58 -5.15
N ILE A 34 -10.53 11.08 -3.93
CA ILE A 34 -9.50 10.99 -2.90
C ILE A 34 -8.94 9.57 -2.89
N SER A 35 -7.62 9.47 -2.99
CA SER A 35 -6.83 8.26 -2.79
C SER A 35 -5.97 8.43 -1.56
N LEU A 36 -6.18 7.60 -0.56
CA LEU A 36 -5.46 7.59 0.70
C LEU A 36 -4.84 6.21 0.93
N TYR A 37 -3.53 6.17 1.12
CA TYR A 37 -2.77 4.97 1.44
C TYR A 37 -2.19 5.10 2.84
N ILE A 38 -2.50 4.12 3.69
CA ILE A 38 -2.08 4.09 5.09
C ILE A 38 -1.21 2.84 5.27
N PRO A 39 0.10 3.01 5.52
CA PRO A 39 0.98 1.90 5.84
C PRO A 39 0.69 1.36 7.26
N PRO A 40 1.06 0.09 7.55
CA PRO A 40 0.70 -0.57 8.81
C PRO A 40 1.36 0.05 10.05
N ASP A 41 2.46 0.79 9.88
CA ASP A 41 3.21 1.48 10.92
C ASP A 41 2.60 2.83 11.33
N LYS A 42 1.72 3.41 10.49
CA LYS A 42 1.15 4.73 10.74
C LYS A 42 -0.13 4.65 11.57
N GLN A 43 -0.21 5.44 12.65
CA GLN A 43 -1.37 5.41 13.53
C GLN A 43 -2.58 6.11 12.88
N ILE A 44 -3.78 5.54 13.06
CA ILE A 44 -5.03 6.08 12.50
C ILE A 44 -5.36 7.48 13.06
N HIS A 45 -4.93 7.77 14.30
CA HIS A 45 -5.16 9.07 14.93
C HIS A 45 -4.44 10.21 14.18
N ASP A 46 -3.19 10.00 13.77
CA ASP A 46 -2.40 10.96 12.96
C ASP A 46 -3.06 11.20 11.61
N VAL A 47 -3.51 10.12 10.96
CA VAL A 47 -4.22 10.20 9.67
C VAL A 47 -5.52 10.98 9.82
N THR A 48 -6.26 10.75 10.91
CA THR A 48 -7.51 11.45 11.22
C THR A 48 -7.27 12.94 11.47
N ALA A 49 -6.19 13.31 12.17
CA ALA A 49 -5.82 14.70 12.38
C ALA A 49 -5.50 15.40 11.04
N GLN A 50 -4.64 14.79 10.23
CA GLN A 50 -4.30 15.30 8.91
C GLN A 50 -5.54 15.50 8.02
N LEU A 51 -6.45 14.52 7.99
CA LEU A 51 -7.69 14.64 7.20
C LEU A 51 -8.61 15.78 7.68
N ARG A 52 -8.60 16.13 8.97
CA ARG A 52 -9.35 17.29 9.48
C ARG A 52 -8.72 18.60 9.01
N ASP A 53 -7.40 18.67 8.97
CA ASP A 53 -6.69 19.85 8.46
C ASP A 53 -6.98 20.03 6.96
N GLU A 54 -6.95 18.94 6.19
CA GLU A 54 -7.35 18.91 4.77
C GLU A 54 -8.81 19.36 4.58
N PHE A 55 -9.73 18.91 5.44
CA PHE A 55 -11.12 19.36 5.42
C PHE A 55 -11.24 20.88 5.60
N GLY A 56 -10.44 21.47 6.50
CA GLY A 56 -10.38 22.90 6.71
C GLY A 56 -9.84 23.64 5.49
N GLN A 57 -8.78 23.12 4.86
CA GLN A 57 -8.18 23.69 3.65
C GLN A 57 -9.12 23.67 2.44
N CYS A 58 -10.00 22.66 2.35
CA CYS A 58 -11.01 22.57 1.29
C CYS A 58 -11.95 23.78 1.25
N ALA A 59 -12.10 24.52 2.36
CA ALA A 59 -12.91 25.73 2.41
C ALA A 59 -12.45 26.79 1.37
N ASN A 60 -11.17 26.80 1.02
CA ASN A 60 -10.58 27.75 0.06
C ASN A 60 -10.83 27.38 -1.41
N ILE A 61 -11.43 26.22 -1.71
CA ILE A 61 -11.77 25.83 -3.08
C ILE A 61 -12.83 26.80 -3.64
N LYS A 62 -12.54 27.39 -4.81
CA LYS A 62 -13.40 28.39 -5.47
C LYS A 62 -14.75 27.82 -5.92
N SER A 63 -14.73 26.62 -6.51
CA SER A 63 -15.94 25.93 -6.96
C SER A 63 -16.74 25.40 -5.77
N LYS A 64 -17.99 25.87 -5.62
CA LYS A 64 -18.90 25.40 -4.55
C LYS A 64 -19.19 23.89 -4.67
N GLN A 65 -19.36 23.39 -5.89
CA GLN A 65 -19.65 21.98 -6.15
C GLN A 65 -18.46 21.12 -5.70
N THR A 66 -17.27 21.43 -6.20
CA THR A 66 -16.03 20.69 -5.87
C THR A 66 -15.71 20.75 -4.40
N ARG A 67 -15.88 21.91 -3.76
CA ARG A 67 -15.72 22.04 -2.32
C ARG A 67 -16.63 21.10 -1.54
N THR A 68 -17.92 21.06 -1.89
CA THR A 68 -18.91 20.21 -1.21
C THR A 68 -18.60 18.73 -1.41
N ASN A 69 -18.19 18.35 -2.63
CA ASN A 69 -17.89 16.96 -2.97
C ASN A 69 -16.63 16.46 -2.24
N VAL A 70 -15.56 17.26 -2.20
CA VAL A 70 -14.33 16.91 -1.47
C VAL A 70 -14.58 16.86 0.05
N GLN A 71 -15.30 17.83 0.61
CA GLN A 71 -15.67 17.83 2.04
C GLN A 71 -16.51 16.61 2.43
N SER A 72 -17.46 16.24 1.57
CA SER A 72 -18.30 15.06 1.77
C SER A 72 -17.46 13.77 1.73
N ALA A 73 -16.53 13.66 0.78
CA ALA A 73 -15.62 12.53 0.69
C ALA A 73 -14.71 12.40 1.93
N ILE A 74 -14.07 13.50 2.38
CA ILE A 74 -13.24 13.48 3.60
C ILE A 74 -14.08 13.07 4.83
N SER A 75 -15.30 13.61 4.97
CA SER A 75 -16.20 13.25 6.07
C SER A 75 -16.56 11.76 6.06
N SER A 76 -16.78 11.21 4.86
CA SER A 76 -17.08 9.80 4.62
C SER A 76 -15.89 8.90 4.98
N ILE A 77 -14.66 9.32 4.67
CA ILE A 77 -13.43 8.63 5.08
C ILE A 77 -13.28 8.67 6.61
N LEU A 78 -13.40 9.85 7.23
CA LEU A 78 -13.30 10.02 8.68
C LEU A 78 -14.32 9.16 9.43
N SER A 79 -15.54 9.05 8.93
CA SER A 79 -16.58 8.19 9.52
C SER A 79 -16.18 6.71 9.51
N ARG A 80 -15.57 6.25 8.41
CA ARG A 80 -15.12 4.85 8.30
C ARG A 80 -13.86 4.56 9.10
N LEU A 81 -12.91 5.50 9.16
CA LEU A 81 -11.68 5.34 9.95
C LEU A 81 -11.97 5.20 11.45
N LYS A 82 -13.08 5.74 11.97
CA LYS A 82 -13.48 5.56 13.39
C LYS A 82 -13.66 4.10 13.81
N TYR A 83 -14.00 3.20 12.87
CA TYR A 83 -14.14 1.78 13.17
C TYR A 83 -12.80 1.05 13.31
N TYR A 84 -11.69 1.67 12.89
CA TYR A 84 -10.35 1.11 12.97
C TYR A 84 -9.56 1.77 14.10
N LYS A 85 -9.23 0.98 15.14
CA LYS A 85 -8.32 1.45 16.20
C LYS A 85 -6.88 1.56 15.70
N ASN A 86 -6.44 0.56 14.92
CA ASN A 86 -5.13 0.48 14.29
C ASN A 86 -5.31 0.07 12.82
N PRO A 87 -4.34 0.37 11.93
CA PRO A 87 -4.37 -0.18 10.58
C PRO A 87 -4.29 -1.72 10.62
N PRO A 88 -4.84 -2.41 9.60
CA PRO A 88 -4.61 -3.83 9.38
C PRO A 88 -3.13 -4.16 9.20
N LEU A 89 -2.79 -5.46 9.25
CA LEU A 89 -1.41 -5.95 9.18
C LEU A 89 -0.66 -5.49 7.93
N HIS A 90 -1.36 -5.34 6.80
CA HIS A 90 -0.78 -4.88 5.54
C HIS A 90 -1.04 -3.40 5.24
N GLY A 91 -1.63 -2.67 6.21
CA GLY A 91 -2.13 -1.33 6.00
C GLY A 91 -3.50 -1.33 5.31
N MET A 92 -3.90 -0.18 4.78
CA MET A 92 -5.15 -0.04 4.04
C MET A 92 -5.05 1.04 2.95
N ALA A 93 -5.78 0.85 1.87
CA ALA A 93 -6.04 1.87 0.87
C ALA A 93 -7.51 2.29 0.93
N VAL A 94 -7.77 3.59 0.98
CA VAL A 94 -9.10 4.17 1.02
C VAL A 94 -9.29 5.03 -0.23
N PHE A 95 -10.32 4.69 -0.99
CA PHE A 95 -10.75 5.42 -2.17
C PHE A 95 -12.12 6.00 -1.90
N CYS A 96 -12.27 7.32 -1.96
CA CYS A 96 -13.56 7.96 -1.78
C CYS A 96 -13.74 9.11 -2.75
N GLY A 97 -14.93 9.22 -3.32
CA GLY A 97 -15.26 10.36 -4.15
C GLY A 97 -16.65 10.27 -4.73
N THR A 98 -17.06 11.36 -5.36
CA THR A 98 -18.37 11.43 -5.99
C THR A 98 -18.25 10.92 -7.42
N ILE A 99 -19.01 9.87 -7.74
CA ILE A 99 -19.08 9.28 -9.07
C ILE A 99 -20.40 9.65 -9.74
N GLN A 100 -20.37 9.92 -11.05
CA GLN A 100 -21.58 10.09 -11.84
C GLN A 100 -22.14 8.71 -12.18
N LEU A 101 -23.38 8.45 -11.77
CA LEU A 101 -24.17 7.33 -12.27
C LEU A 101 -24.90 7.75 -13.55
N GLN A 102 -25.50 6.79 -14.25
CA GLN A 102 -26.27 7.08 -15.47
C GLN A 102 -27.31 8.20 -15.23
N GLY A 103 -27.26 9.23 -16.08
CA GLY A 103 -28.12 10.41 -15.99
C GLY A 103 -27.51 11.54 -15.14
N ASP A 104 -28.35 12.26 -14.42
CA ASP A 104 -27.99 13.45 -13.61
C ASP A 104 -27.80 13.12 -12.11
N ARG A 105 -27.59 11.83 -11.79
CA ARG A 105 -27.45 11.34 -10.41
C ARG A 105 -25.98 11.13 -10.07
N THR A 106 -25.53 11.77 -9.02
CA THR A 106 -24.20 11.55 -8.43
C THR A 106 -24.34 10.74 -7.15
N ASP A 107 -23.46 9.77 -6.94
CA ASP A 107 -23.39 9.01 -5.68
C ASP A 107 -21.99 9.13 -5.06
N LEU A 108 -21.94 9.15 -3.72
CA LEU A 108 -20.71 9.21 -2.96
C LEU A 108 -20.28 7.80 -2.60
N GLU A 109 -19.30 7.28 -3.33
CA GLU A 109 -18.79 5.94 -3.08
C GLU A 109 -17.48 6.00 -2.29
N CYS A 110 -17.34 5.07 -1.35
CA CYS A 110 -16.10 4.89 -0.61
C CYS A 110 -15.79 3.42 -0.45
N THR A 111 -14.63 3.01 -0.95
CA THR A 111 -14.13 1.64 -0.91
C THR A 111 -12.86 1.61 -0.09
N ILE A 112 -12.80 0.70 0.88
CA ILE A 112 -11.60 0.39 1.66
C ILE A 112 -11.09 -0.95 1.16
N ILE A 113 -9.81 -1.01 0.84
CA ILE A 113 -9.14 -2.22 0.37
C ILE A 113 -7.98 -2.51 1.30
N GLU A 114 -7.94 -3.74 1.81
CA GLU A 114 -6.75 -4.28 2.45
C GLU A 114 -5.85 -4.90 1.36
N PRO A 115 -4.63 -4.40 1.17
CA PRO A 115 -3.73 -4.91 0.16
C PRO A 115 -3.21 -6.32 0.52
N PRO A 116 -2.89 -7.16 -0.48
CA PRO A 116 -2.34 -8.50 -0.23
C PRO A 116 -0.94 -8.44 0.39
N GLU A 117 -0.17 -7.39 0.08
CA GLU A 117 1.17 -7.13 0.61
C GLU A 117 1.16 -5.82 1.41
N PRO A 118 2.03 -5.67 2.42
CA PRO A 118 2.09 -4.46 3.22
C PRO A 118 2.50 -3.23 2.39
N LEU A 119 1.79 -2.12 2.61
CA LEU A 119 2.13 -0.83 2.02
C LEU A 119 3.34 -0.22 2.71
N ASN A 120 4.32 0.23 1.93
CA ASN A 120 5.54 0.89 2.43
C ASN A 120 5.48 2.41 2.36
N LEU A 121 4.39 2.98 1.82
CA LEU A 121 4.26 4.41 1.61
C LEU A 121 2.95 4.93 2.19
N TYR A 122 3.02 6.15 2.72
CA TYR A 122 1.86 6.95 3.02
C TYR A 122 1.62 7.93 1.87
N MET A 123 0.38 8.00 1.38
CA MET A 123 0.01 8.93 0.31
C MET A 123 -1.41 9.43 0.52
N TYR A 124 -1.60 10.74 0.37
CA TYR A 124 -2.91 11.38 0.26
C TYR A 124 -2.92 12.20 -1.03
N ARG A 125 -3.87 11.92 -1.93
CA ARG A 125 -4.02 12.63 -3.20
C ARG A 125 -5.48 12.84 -3.53
N CYS A 126 -5.84 14.08 -3.88
CA CYS A 126 -7.12 14.42 -4.49
C CYS A 126 -6.89 14.68 -5.98
N SER A 127 -7.58 13.95 -6.86
CA SER A 127 -7.42 14.03 -8.32
C SER A 127 -8.75 13.76 -9.02
N SER A 128 -8.75 13.79 -10.35
CA SER A 128 -9.92 13.41 -11.17
C SER A 128 -10.08 11.90 -11.37
N ALA A 129 -9.01 11.15 -11.13
CA ALA A 129 -8.98 9.70 -11.16
C ALA A 129 -8.41 9.16 -9.84
N PHE A 130 -8.79 7.94 -9.45
CA PHE A 130 -8.14 7.27 -8.32
C PHE A 130 -6.70 6.90 -8.68
N GLU A 131 -5.79 7.18 -7.75
CA GLU A 131 -4.39 6.77 -7.83
C GLU A 131 -4.28 5.29 -7.48
N LEU A 132 -4.24 4.42 -8.49
CA LEU A 132 -4.24 2.96 -8.34
C LEU A 132 -2.86 2.34 -8.58
N ASP A 133 -1.87 3.13 -8.98
CA ASP A 133 -0.55 2.64 -9.39
C ASP A 133 0.16 1.81 -8.30
N PRO A 134 0.14 2.20 -7.01
CA PRO A 134 0.73 1.37 -5.95
C PRO A 134 0.11 -0.03 -5.85
N LEU A 135 -1.21 -0.16 -6.05
CA LEU A 135 -1.91 -1.44 -5.97
C LEU A 135 -1.75 -2.26 -7.26
N LYS A 136 -1.63 -1.60 -8.41
CA LYS A 136 -1.34 -2.28 -9.69
C LYS A 136 0.04 -2.93 -9.68
N GLN A 137 1.05 -2.25 -9.13
CA GLN A 137 2.39 -2.80 -8.96
C GLN A 137 2.44 -4.05 -8.05
N MET A 138 1.44 -4.23 -7.18
CA MET A 138 1.29 -5.45 -6.37
C MET A 138 0.64 -6.61 -7.14
N LEU A 139 -0.16 -6.30 -8.18
CA LEU A 139 -0.73 -7.31 -9.06
C LEU A 139 0.27 -7.83 -10.09
N GLU A 140 1.25 -7.01 -10.49
CA GLU A 140 2.29 -7.43 -11.42
C GLU A 140 3.09 -8.60 -10.83
N GLU A 141 3.25 -9.66 -11.63
CA GLU A 141 4.10 -10.79 -11.25
C GLU A 141 5.55 -10.33 -11.22
N LYS A 142 6.05 -10.10 -10.00
CA LYS A 142 7.45 -9.80 -9.77
C LYS A 142 8.25 -11.09 -9.86
N ASN A 143 9.25 -11.11 -10.72
CA ASN A 143 10.28 -12.16 -10.70
C ASN A 143 10.93 -12.16 -9.30
N VAL A 144 10.96 -13.34 -8.68
CA VAL A 144 11.64 -13.54 -7.40
C VAL A 144 13.07 -13.94 -7.69
N TYR A 145 14.02 -13.11 -7.27
CA TYR A 145 15.45 -13.41 -7.41
C TYR A 145 16.01 -13.94 -6.09
N GLY A 146 16.79 -15.00 -6.14
CA GLY A 146 17.61 -15.43 -5.00
C GLY A 146 18.85 -14.55 -4.90
N LEU A 147 19.03 -13.89 -3.76
CA LEU A 147 20.25 -13.16 -3.42
C LEU A 147 21.13 -14.07 -2.58
N LEU A 148 22.38 -14.25 -3.01
CA LEU A 148 23.43 -14.91 -2.24
C LEU A 148 24.62 -13.97 -2.15
N VAL A 149 24.93 -13.53 -0.94
CA VAL A 149 26.09 -12.67 -0.65
C VAL A 149 27.13 -13.52 0.05
N LEU A 150 28.32 -13.61 -0.53
CA LEU A 150 29.45 -14.39 0.00
C LEU A 150 30.63 -13.45 0.27
N ASP A 151 31.09 -13.43 1.51
CA ASP A 151 32.38 -12.86 1.91
C ASP A 151 33.25 -13.96 2.56
N ARG A 152 34.53 -13.68 2.77
CA ARG A 152 35.48 -14.62 3.39
C ARG A 152 35.08 -15.04 4.81
N ARG A 153 34.41 -14.15 5.54
CA ARG A 153 34.03 -14.35 6.95
C ARG A 153 32.54 -14.59 7.16
N GLU A 154 31.70 -14.38 6.17
CA GLU A 154 30.26 -14.52 6.33
C GLU A 154 29.56 -14.72 4.99
N ALA A 155 28.41 -15.36 5.04
CA ALA A 155 27.53 -15.57 3.90
C ALA A 155 26.09 -15.28 4.33
N TYR A 156 25.33 -14.58 3.49
CA TYR A 156 23.90 -14.32 3.71
C TYR A 156 23.12 -14.70 2.46
N TRP A 157 21.89 -15.17 2.66
CA TRP A 157 20.97 -15.43 1.57
C TRP A 157 19.57 -14.90 1.88
N GLY A 158 18.86 -14.54 0.83
CA GLY A 158 17.51 -14.00 0.90
C GLY A 158 16.86 -13.93 -0.48
N PHE A 159 15.64 -13.41 -0.53
CA PHE A 159 14.92 -13.18 -1.76
C PHE A 159 14.79 -11.69 -2.05
N LEU A 160 14.85 -11.32 -3.33
CA LEU A 160 14.46 -10.02 -3.83
C LEU A 160 13.12 -10.19 -4.55
N ARG A 161 12.07 -9.57 -4.01
CA ARG A 161 10.72 -9.52 -4.61
C ARG A 161 10.43 -8.08 -5.04
N GLY A 162 10.62 -7.78 -6.32
CA GLY A 162 10.55 -6.41 -6.83
C GLY A 162 11.61 -5.51 -6.21
N ASN A 163 11.21 -4.53 -5.38
CA ASN A 163 12.12 -3.62 -4.67
C ASN A 163 12.35 -4.00 -3.20
N ARG A 164 11.78 -5.11 -2.73
CA ARG A 164 11.88 -5.56 -1.33
C ARG A 164 12.86 -6.71 -1.19
N ILE A 165 13.80 -6.58 -0.24
CA ILE A 165 14.73 -7.64 0.14
C ILE A 165 14.18 -8.35 1.38
N GLU A 166 14.05 -9.66 1.30
CA GLU A 166 13.64 -10.57 2.38
C GLU A 166 14.83 -11.44 2.78
N PRO A 167 15.60 -11.04 3.82
CA PRO A 167 16.71 -11.86 4.32
C PRO A 167 16.17 -13.13 4.98
N ILE A 168 16.71 -14.29 4.63
CA ILE A 168 16.32 -15.58 5.20
C ILE A 168 17.27 -16.00 6.31
N GLY A 169 18.56 -15.82 6.08
CA GLY A 169 19.56 -16.26 7.03
C GLY A 169 20.97 -15.93 6.57
N GLY A 170 21.91 -16.18 7.48
CA GLY A 170 23.32 -16.08 7.21
C GLY A 170 24.12 -16.94 8.15
N VAL A 171 25.37 -17.19 7.76
CA VAL A 171 26.36 -17.95 8.53
C VAL A 171 27.66 -17.17 8.56
N THR A 172 28.39 -17.29 9.66
CA THR A 172 29.74 -16.76 9.80
C THR A 172 30.76 -17.88 9.64
N SER A 173 31.87 -17.57 8.97
CA SER A 173 33.01 -18.45 8.74
C SER A 173 34.06 -18.18 9.81
N THR A 174 34.47 -19.24 10.49
CA THR A 174 35.57 -19.24 11.47
C THR A 174 36.93 -19.47 10.83
N VAL A 175 37.01 -19.50 9.49
CA VAL A 175 38.25 -19.78 8.77
C VAL A 175 39.25 -18.62 8.97
N PRO A 176 40.45 -18.90 9.53
CA PRO A 176 41.47 -17.88 9.70
C PRO A 176 41.89 -17.30 8.34
N GLY A 177 42.00 -15.98 8.26
CA GLY A 177 42.57 -15.33 7.09
C GLY A 177 44.00 -15.82 6.84
N LYS A 178 44.42 -15.86 5.57
CA LYS A 178 45.78 -16.25 5.19
C LYS A 178 46.80 -15.33 5.87
N GLN A 179 47.43 -15.82 6.93
CA GLN A 179 48.58 -15.18 7.56
C GLN A 179 49.73 -15.19 6.53
N ARG A 180 50.35 -14.03 6.28
CA ARG A 180 51.57 -13.96 5.47
C ARG A 180 52.64 -14.68 6.28
N LYS A 181 53.22 -15.76 5.72
CA LYS A 181 54.23 -16.63 6.35
C LYS A 181 55.16 -15.83 7.28
N GLY A 182 54.87 -15.87 8.58
CA GLY A 182 55.70 -15.41 9.67
C GLY A 182 55.90 -16.61 10.57
N GLY A 183 57.15 -17.05 10.68
CA GLY A 183 57.50 -18.35 11.24
C GLY A 183 56.93 -18.56 12.63
N GLN A 184 56.22 -19.66 12.80
CA GLN A 184 56.22 -20.36 14.07
C GLN A 184 56.80 -21.74 13.80
N SER A 185 58.04 -21.91 14.25
CA SER A 185 58.65 -23.20 14.53
C SER A 185 59.12 -23.12 15.97
N SER A 186 58.74 -24.14 16.72
CA SER A 186 59.04 -24.52 18.12
C SER A 186 59.82 -23.56 18.99
#